data_AF-A0A2G6PD01-F1
#
_entry.id   AF-A0A2G6PD01-F1
#
_cell.length_a   1.000
_cell.length_b   1.000
_cell.length_c   1.000
_cell.angle_alpha   90.00
_cell.angle_beta   90.00
_cell.angle_gamma   90.00
#
_symmetry.space_group_name_H-M   'P 1'
#
loop_
_entity.id
_entity.type
_entity.pdbx_description
1 polymer ?
#
loop_
_entity_poly.entity_id
_entity_poly.type
_entity_poly.pdbx_seq_one_letter_code
_entity_poly.pdbx_strand_id
1 'polypeptide(L)'
;MPVGLGSVALVALILLANYIERLKNARYSRLFTQLLLFINVLIMVLGIALMLLPADSVFDLATSNGKPLSLNWQTAGLSVLLMGVWGFLVSLLPIRRFLAQVLPLNAESSGHTLGLVFAGYLLGNTFFSLTQGGLEGLAKTAVSASIYNILVTQILFASMSLLGVGLYIRRSPSETQKRLGLVRPTRYQLLMGTCWIIVLVILQFIVGLMWALLDSSQAELLKGISSELLGDMDTIAEWALLAVATGTGEEILFRGALQPSFGILFTSLLFAAAHIQYGITPATFVVFVIGLILGMIRRQYNTTTSIYVHSGYNFILGMFSLLTLQLEQMIG
;
A
#
# COMPACT_ATOMS: atom_id res chain seq x y z
N MET A 1 14.92 2.89 -6.58
CA MET A 1 15.39 1.71 -5.80
C MET A 1 15.80 0.60 -6.75
N PRO A 2 16.86 -0.19 -6.51
CA PRO A 2 16.99 -1.45 -7.22
C PRO A 2 15.84 -2.34 -6.76
N VAL A 3 15.11 -2.91 -7.71
CA VAL A 3 14.12 -3.97 -7.49
C VAL A 3 14.87 -5.14 -6.84
N GLY A 4 14.98 -5.12 -5.51
CA GLY A 4 15.94 -5.94 -4.76
C GLY A 4 15.53 -7.40 -4.65
N LEU A 5 16.44 -8.22 -4.12
CA LEU A 5 16.24 -9.64 -3.77
C LEU A 5 14.89 -9.90 -3.05
N GLY A 6 14.41 -8.95 -2.26
CA GLY A 6 13.11 -9.02 -1.59
C GLY A 6 11.93 -9.15 -2.55
N SER A 7 11.88 -8.37 -3.63
CA SER A 7 10.80 -8.44 -4.62
C SER A 7 10.76 -9.77 -5.37
N VAL A 8 11.93 -10.36 -5.65
CA VAL A 8 12.06 -11.69 -6.27
C VAL A 8 11.49 -12.77 -5.34
N ALA A 9 11.84 -12.72 -4.05
CA ALA A 9 11.31 -13.66 -3.06
C ALA A 9 9.78 -13.56 -2.92
N LEU A 10 9.23 -12.33 -2.90
CA LEU A 10 7.78 -12.11 -2.85
C LEU A 10 7.08 -12.71 -4.09
N VAL A 11 7.60 -12.44 -5.29
CA VAL A 11 7.05 -12.99 -6.54
C VAL A 11 7.14 -14.52 -6.53
N ALA A 12 8.26 -15.10 -6.10
CA ALA A 12 8.41 -16.54 -6.00
C ALA A 12 7.37 -17.19 -5.06
N LEU A 13 7.11 -16.59 -3.90
CA LEU A 13 6.07 -17.04 -2.97
C LEU A 13 4.67 -16.95 -3.58
N ILE A 14 4.37 -15.87 -4.32
CA ILE A 14 3.09 -15.71 -5.02
C ILE A 14 2.88 -16.81 -6.06
N LEU A 15 3.89 -17.07 -6.89
CA LEU A 15 3.84 -18.10 -7.92
C LEU A 15 3.67 -19.48 -7.28
N LEU A 16 4.44 -19.77 -6.22
CA LEU A 16 4.36 -21.03 -5.48
C LEU A 16 2.99 -21.25 -4.85
N ALA A 17 2.42 -20.23 -4.19
CA ALA A 17 1.09 -20.31 -3.59
C ALA A 17 0.02 -20.64 -4.62
N ASN A 18 0.06 -19.97 -5.78
CA ASN A 18 -0.86 -20.22 -6.88
C ASN A 18 -0.68 -21.61 -7.51
N TYR A 19 0.56 -22.06 -7.65
CA TYR A 19 0.87 -23.38 -8.20
C TYR A 19 0.36 -24.50 -7.28
N ILE A 20 0.59 -24.38 -5.97
CA ILE A 20 0.11 -25.34 -4.98
C ILE A 20 -1.41 -25.39 -4.94
N GLU A 21 -2.07 -24.23 -5.03
CA GLU A 21 -3.53 -24.15 -5.09
C GLU A 21 -4.10 -24.75 -6.38
N ARG A 22 -3.37 -24.69 -7.50
CA ARG A 22 -3.72 -25.40 -8.74
C ARG A 22 -3.68 -26.93 -8.58
N LEU A 23 -2.69 -27.45 -7.85
CA LEU A 23 -2.50 -28.89 -7.66
C LEU A 23 -3.60 -29.54 -6.80
N LYS A 24 -4.36 -28.74 -6.02
CA LYS A 24 -5.43 -29.21 -5.12
C LYS A 24 -4.98 -30.36 -4.18
N ASN A 25 -3.71 -30.35 -3.78
CA ASN A 25 -3.12 -31.41 -2.96
C ASN A 25 -2.84 -30.92 -1.54
N ALA A 26 -3.54 -31.50 -0.56
CA ALA A 26 -3.44 -31.13 0.85
C ALA A 26 -2.02 -31.28 1.45
N ARG A 27 -1.18 -32.19 0.92
CA ARG A 27 0.21 -32.31 1.36
C ARG A 27 1.02 -31.08 0.99
N TYR A 28 0.89 -30.58 -0.24
CA TYR A 28 1.62 -29.38 -0.68
C TYR A 28 1.11 -28.12 0.01
N SER A 29 -0.19 -27.99 0.26
CA SER A 29 -0.73 -26.87 1.06
C SER A 29 -0.20 -26.86 2.50
N ARG A 30 -0.03 -28.04 3.12
CA ARG A 30 0.58 -28.17 4.45
C ARG A 30 2.07 -27.80 4.43
N LEU A 31 2.83 -28.29 3.45
CA LEU A 31 4.25 -27.95 3.29
C LEU A 31 4.44 -26.44 3.06
N PHE A 32 3.58 -25.82 2.25
CA PHE A 32 3.60 -24.36 2.05
C PHE A 32 3.33 -23.61 3.35
N THR A 33 2.35 -24.07 4.13
CA THR A 33 2.06 -23.46 5.43
C THR A 33 3.26 -23.58 6.39
N GLN A 34 3.94 -24.74 6.40
CA GLN A 34 5.16 -24.94 7.20
C GLN A 34 6.31 -24.03 6.75
N LEU A 35 6.46 -23.82 5.43
CA LEU A 35 7.43 -22.86 4.89
C LEU A 35 7.13 -21.44 5.39
N LEU A 36 5.86 -21.01 5.34
CA LEU A 36 5.47 -19.68 5.85
C LEU A 36 5.73 -19.54 7.36
N LEU A 37 5.45 -20.58 8.15
CA LEU A 37 5.77 -20.59 9.58
C LEU A 37 7.28 -20.44 9.80
N PHE A 38 8.10 -21.19 9.06
CA PHE A 38 9.56 -21.12 9.15
C PHE A 38 10.09 -19.73 8.79
N ILE A 39 9.66 -19.16 7.67
CA ILE A 39 10.04 -17.80 7.25
C ILE A 39 9.69 -16.78 8.35
N ASN A 40 8.50 -16.89 8.94
CA ASN A 40 8.07 -15.96 9.98
C ASN A 40 8.85 -16.12 11.29
N VAL A 41 9.25 -17.34 11.66
CA VAL A 41 10.18 -17.56 12.78
C VAL A 41 11.52 -16.87 12.52
N LEU A 42 12.07 -16.95 11.29
CA LEU A 42 13.30 -16.23 10.96
C LEU A 42 13.14 -14.71 11.07
N ILE A 43 11.99 -14.17 10.65
CA ILE A 43 11.67 -12.74 10.81
C ILE A 43 11.56 -12.37 12.30
N MET A 44 10.96 -13.21 13.13
CA MET A 44 10.91 -12.99 14.59
C MET A 44 12.32 -12.97 15.20
N VAL A 45 13.18 -13.93 14.82
CA VAL A 45 14.58 -13.97 15.27
C VAL A 45 15.34 -12.72 14.85
N LEU A 46 15.14 -12.26 13.60
CA LEU A 46 15.73 -11.01 13.13
C LEU A 46 15.23 -9.80 13.95
N GLY A 47 13.93 -9.72 14.23
CA GLY A 47 13.37 -8.67 15.06
C GLY A 47 13.97 -8.63 16.47
N ILE A 48 14.10 -9.80 17.11
CA ILE A 48 14.76 -9.93 18.42
C ILE A 48 16.24 -9.53 18.33
N ALA A 49 16.96 -9.98 17.30
CA ALA A 49 18.36 -9.63 17.11
C ALA A 49 18.55 -8.11 16.96
N LEU A 50 17.71 -7.44 16.16
CA LEU A 50 17.74 -5.98 15.99
C LEU A 50 17.48 -5.23 17.32
N MET A 51 16.66 -5.78 18.21
CA MET A 51 16.42 -5.18 19.54
C MET A 51 17.61 -5.35 20.50
N LEU A 52 18.41 -6.40 20.34
CA LEU A 52 19.50 -6.77 21.26
C LEU A 52 20.87 -6.27 20.80
N LEU A 53 21.06 -5.99 19.51
CA LEU A 53 22.33 -5.51 18.98
C LEU A 53 22.63 -4.08 19.47
N PRO A 54 23.86 -3.81 19.95
CA PRO A 54 24.29 -2.44 20.27
C PRO A 54 24.18 -1.56 19.03
N ALA A 55 23.65 -0.34 19.19
CA ALA A 55 23.38 0.60 18.09
C ALA A 55 24.61 0.85 17.19
N ASP A 56 25.80 0.87 17.81
CA ASP A 56 27.08 1.10 17.14
C ASP A 56 27.45 -0.02 16.15
N SER A 57 27.05 -1.27 16.44
CA SER A 57 27.32 -2.45 15.61
C SER A 57 26.45 -2.54 14.37
N VAL A 58 25.34 -1.81 14.32
CA VAL A 58 24.39 -1.83 13.20
C VAL A 58 24.54 -0.59 12.31
N PHE A 59 25.16 0.48 12.85
CA PHE A 59 25.39 1.75 12.16
C PHE A 59 26.21 1.59 10.87
N ASP A 60 27.18 0.67 10.85
CA ASP A 60 28.01 0.37 9.67
C ASP A 60 27.27 -0.33 8.52
N LEU A 61 26.07 -0.88 8.78
CA LEU A 61 25.31 -1.69 7.83
C LEU A 61 24.11 -0.97 7.20
N ALA A 62 23.69 0.18 7.74
CA ALA A 62 22.43 0.82 7.41
C ALA A 62 22.59 2.24 6.89
N THR A 63 23.08 2.36 5.66
CA THR A 63 23.10 3.63 4.93
C THR A 63 21.96 3.70 3.91
N SER A 64 21.19 4.79 3.91
CA SER A 64 20.28 5.15 2.82
C SER A 64 20.85 6.36 2.08
N ASN A 65 21.14 6.20 0.77
CA ASN A 65 21.77 7.24 -0.06
C ASN A 65 23.07 7.82 0.54
N GLY A 66 23.88 6.97 1.19
CA GLY A 66 25.16 7.38 1.80
C GLY A 66 25.02 8.14 3.13
N LYS A 67 23.81 8.31 3.66
CA LYS A 67 23.58 8.83 5.02
C LYS A 67 23.18 7.68 5.96
N PRO A 68 23.71 7.62 7.19
CA PRO A 68 23.27 6.63 8.16
C PRO A 68 21.79 6.84 8.49
N LEU A 69 21.04 5.74 8.47
CA LEU A 69 19.63 5.75 8.88
C LEU A 69 19.56 6.01 10.39
N SER A 70 18.93 7.11 10.80
CA SER A 70 18.68 7.41 12.21
C SER A 70 17.50 6.57 12.74
N LEU A 71 17.69 5.26 12.82
CA LEU A 71 16.70 4.31 13.30
C LEU A 71 16.79 4.18 14.82
N ASN A 72 15.64 4.16 15.49
CA ASN A 72 15.56 3.56 16.80
C ASN A 72 15.52 2.02 16.63
N TRP A 73 16.67 1.37 16.80
CA TRP A 73 16.84 -0.07 16.57
C TRP A 73 15.90 -0.95 17.40
N GLN A 74 15.55 -0.51 18.61
CA GLN A 74 14.65 -1.26 19.49
C GLN A 74 13.22 -1.25 18.94
N THR A 75 12.71 -0.09 18.52
CA THR A 75 11.36 0.00 17.93
C THR A 75 11.32 -0.57 16.52
N ALA A 76 12.40 -0.46 15.76
CA ALA A 76 12.55 -1.10 14.46
C ALA A 76 12.52 -2.63 14.59
N GLY A 77 13.29 -3.19 15.53
CA GLY A 77 13.29 -4.62 15.83
C GLY A 77 11.94 -5.10 16.36
N LEU A 78 11.25 -4.33 17.20
CA LEU A 78 9.88 -4.63 17.63
C LEU A 78 8.91 -4.68 16.44
N SER A 79 9.02 -3.75 15.50
CA SER A 79 8.18 -3.72 14.29
C SER A 79 8.38 -4.99 13.45
N VAL A 80 9.64 -5.40 13.24
CA VAL A 80 10.00 -6.63 12.53
C VAL A 80 9.52 -7.88 13.29
N LEU A 81 9.65 -7.90 14.62
CA LEU A 81 9.14 -8.99 15.45
C LEU A 81 7.63 -9.14 15.30
N LEU A 82 6.88 -8.04 15.36
CA LEU A 82 5.43 -8.04 15.21
C LEU A 82 4.99 -8.50 13.80
N MET A 83 5.76 -8.18 12.75
CA MET A 83 5.53 -8.73 11.41
C MET A 83 5.63 -10.26 11.41
N GLY A 84 6.68 -10.80 12.02
CA GLY A 84 6.90 -12.24 12.13
C GLY A 84 5.82 -12.92 12.98
N VAL A 85 5.44 -12.33 14.11
CA VAL A 85 4.36 -12.84 14.97
C VAL A 85 3.04 -12.88 14.20
N TRP A 86 2.67 -11.79 13.51
CA TRP A 86 1.46 -11.76 12.70
C TRP A 86 1.47 -12.85 11.62
N GLY A 87 2.54 -12.91 10.82
CA GLY A 87 2.64 -13.87 9.73
C GLY A 87 2.65 -15.32 10.22
N PHE A 88 3.25 -15.59 11.40
CA PHE A 88 3.15 -16.88 12.08
C PHE A 88 1.69 -17.20 12.46
N LEU A 89 1.01 -16.28 13.15
CA LEU A 89 -0.38 -16.46 13.60
C LEU A 89 -1.33 -16.72 12.43
N VAL A 90 -1.30 -15.91 11.37
CA VAL A 90 -2.18 -16.11 10.20
C VAL A 90 -1.78 -17.32 9.34
N SER A 91 -0.59 -17.87 9.56
CA SER A 91 -0.19 -19.16 8.97
C SER A 91 -0.82 -20.35 9.74
N LEU A 92 -1.32 -20.15 10.96
CA LEU A 92 -2.05 -21.18 11.70
C LEU A 92 -3.51 -21.26 11.20
N LEU A 93 -3.94 -22.48 10.85
CA LEU A 93 -5.29 -22.72 10.34
C LEU A 93 -6.41 -22.28 11.32
N PRO A 94 -6.33 -22.48 12.64
CA PRO A 94 -7.35 -21.98 13.57
C PRO A 94 -7.58 -20.47 13.48
N ILE A 95 -6.50 -19.69 13.35
CA ILE A 95 -6.57 -18.23 13.22
C ILE A 95 -7.23 -17.86 11.89
N ARG A 96 -6.86 -18.52 10.78
CA ARG A 96 -7.51 -18.27 9.49
C ARG A 96 -9.01 -18.60 9.50
N ARG A 97 -9.40 -19.70 10.16
CA ARG A 97 -10.82 -20.07 10.31
C ARG A 97 -11.59 -19.04 11.13
N PHE A 98 -10.98 -18.51 12.18
CA PHE A 98 -11.55 -17.39 12.94
C PHE A 98 -11.71 -16.14 12.07
N LEU A 99 -10.66 -15.73 11.35
CA LEU A 99 -10.73 -14.57 10.45
C LEU A 99 -11.74 -14.76 9.31
N ALA A 100 -11.94 -15.99 8.82
CA ALA A 100 -12.94 -16.30 7.81
C ALA A 100 -14.40 -16.16 8.30
N GLN A 101 -14.63 -16.02 9.62
CA GLN A 101 -15.95 -15.69 10.16
C GLN A 101 -16.34 -14.23 9.90
N VAL A 102 -15.34 -13.34 9.74
CA VAL A 102 -15.54 -11.89 9.59
C VAL A 102 -15.09 -11.36 8.23
N LEU A 103 -14.17 -12.06 7.55
CA LEU A 103 -13.65 -11.72 6.24
C LEU A 103 -14.12 -12.76 5.20
N PRO A 104 -14.35 -12.38 3.92
CA PRO A 104 -14.76 -13.29 2.84
C PRO A 104 -13.63 -14.21 2.34
N LEU A 105 -12.65 -14.53 3.19
CA LEU A 105 -11.47 -15.30 2.81
C LEU A 105 -11.71 -16.80 2.90
N ASN A 106 -11.01 -17.56 2.06
CA ASN A 106 -10.93 -19.01 2.17
C ASN A 106 -9.73 -19.41 3.06
N ALA A 107 -10.00 -19.94 4.24
CA ALA A 107 -8.98 -20.32 5.23
C ALA A 107 -8.06 -21.46 4.77
N GLU A 108 -8.46 -22.25 3.79
CA GLU A 108 -7.65 -23.35 3.22
C GLU A 108 -6.88 -22.90 1.96
N SER A 109 -7.13 -21.69 1.45
CA SER A 109 -6.43 -21.16 0.28
C SER A 109 -5.02 -20.69 0.65
N SER A 110 -4.02 -21.25 -0.04
CA SER A 110 -2.62 -20.83 0.08
C SER A 110 -2.44 -19.37 -0.37
N GLY A 111 -3.14 -18.94 -1.43
CA GLY A 111 -3.11 -17.55 -1.88
C GLY A 111 -3.68 -16.57 -0.85
N HIS A 112 -4.80 -16.90 -0.21
CA HIS A 112 -5.40 -16.03 0.81
C HIS A 112 -4.53 -15.98 2.08
N THR A 113 -3.93 -17.11 2.46
CA THR A 113 -2.96 -17.18 3.56
C THR A 113 -1.78 -16.24 3.31
N LEU A 114 -1.18 -16.34 2.11
CA LEU A 114 -0.06 -15.47 1.73
C LEU A 114 -0.47 -14.00 1.70
N GLY A 115 -1.68 -13.70 1.20
CA GLY A 115 -2.22 -12.34 1.22
C GLY A 115 -2.37 -11.75 2.64
N LEU A 116 -2.78 -12.56 3.63
CA LEU A 116 -2.83 -12.14 5.03
C LEU A 116 -1.43 -11.88 5.61
N VAL A 117 -0.44 -12.72 5.27
CA VAL A 117 0.95 -12.53 5.68
C VAL A 117 1.48 -11.20 5.11
N PHE A 118 1.30 -10.97 3.81
CA PHE A 118 1.74 -9.73 3.16
C PHE A 118 0.98 -8.49 3.65
N ALA A 119 -0.29 -8.61 4.01
CA ALA A 119 -1.04 -7.55 4.67
C ALA A 119 -0.37 -7.10 5.98
N GLY A 120 0.06 -8.06 6.81
CA GLY A 120 0.80 -7.75 8.04
C GLY A 120 2.19 -7.20 7.77
N TYR A 121 2.87 -7.67 6.72
CA TYR A 121 4.17 -7.10 6.33
C TYR A 121 4.04 -5.66 5.85
N LEU A 122 2.98 -5.33 5.10
CA LEU A 122 2.69 -3.95 4.73
C LEU A 122 2.49 -3.07 5.97
N LEU A 123 1.68 -3.51 6.93
CA LEU A 123 1.46 -2.80 8.19
C LEU A 123 2.76 -2.63 8.99
N GLY A 124 3.55 -3.69 9.13
CA GLY A 124 4.79 -3.62 9.88
C GLY A 124 5.87 -2.79 9.18
N ASN A 125 5.89 -2.78 7.84
CA ASN A 125 6.75 -1.87 7.07
C ASN A 125 6.39 -0.40 7.35
N THR A 126 5.10 -0.09 7.47
CA THR A 126 4.65 1.25 7.87
C THR A 126 5.16 1.62 9.27
N PHE A 127 5.01 0.73 10.27
CA PHE A 127 5.54 0.99 11.61
C PHE A 127 7.06 1.11 11.63
N PHE A 128 7.75 0.27 10.85
CA PHE A 128 9.20 0.34 10.68
C PHE A 128 9.63 1.72 10.13
N SER A 129 8.94 2.27 9.13
CA SER A 129 9.23 3.61 8.60
C SER A 129 9.10 4.70 9.67
N LEU A 130 8.14 4.60 10.58
CA LEU A 130 7.95 5.58 11.67
C LEU A 130 9.11 5.58 12.69
N THR A 131 9.92 4.50 12.74
CA THR A 131 11.07 4.40 13.65
C THR A 131 12.24 5.31 13.24
N GLN A 132 12.15 5.97 12.09
CA GLN A 132 13.12 6.94 11.58
C GLN A 132 12.92 8.37 12.15
N GLY A 133 12.21 8.51 13.27
CA GLY A 133 11.99 9.81 13.94
C GLY A 133 10.66 10.49 13.59
N GLY A 134 9.64 9.74 13.15
CA GLY A 134 8.32 10.28 12.84
C GLY A 134 8.31 11.34 11.73
N LEU A 135 7.34 12.27 11.78
CA LEU A 135 7.19 13.35 10.79
C LEU A 135 8.46 14.21 10.64
N GLU A 136 9.10 14.57 11.75
CA GLU A 136 10.31 15.41 11.75
C GLU A 136 11.53 14.70 11.17
N GLY A 137 11.70 13.42 11.49
CA GLY A 137 12.75 12.59 10.90
C GLY A 137 12.55 12.42 9.40
N LEU A 138 11.31 12.17 8.97
CA LEU A 138 10.94 12.06 7.58
C LEU A 138 11.16 13.37 6.81
N ALA A 139 10.82 14.52 7.38
CA ALA A 139 11.08 15.82 6.76
C ALA A 139 12.58 16.04 6.49
N LYS A 140 13.47 15.55 7.37
CA LYS A 140 14.93 15.64 7.19
C LYS A 140 15.49 14.68 6.15
N THR A 141 14.78 13.58 5.89
CA THR A 141 15.18 12.54 4.93
C THR A 141 14.33 12.52 3.67
N ALA A 142 13.36 13.43 3.55
CA ALA A 142 12.48 13.53 2.40
C ALA A 142 13.34 13.85 1.19
N VAL A 143 13.22 13.01 0.17
CA VAL A 143 13.87 13.20 -1.12
C VAL A 143 12.75 13.09 -2.14
N SER A 144 12.73 14.03 -3.07
CA SER A 144 11.76 14.06 -4.16
C SER A 144 11.61 12.70 -4.84
N ALA A 145 10.37 12.26 -4.97
CA ALA A 145 10.05 10.97 -5.53
C ALA A 145 10.10 11.07 -7.06
N SER A 146 11.17 10.55 -7.66
CA SER A 146 11.27 10.43 -9.11
C SER A 146 10.06 9.69 -9.69
N ILE A 147 9.49 10.23 -10.78
CA ILE A 147 8.39 9.61 -11.53
C ILE A 147 8.71 8.16 -11.93
N TYR A 148 9.98 7.87 -12.21
CA TYR A 148 10.44 6.53 -12.50
C TYR A 148 10.22 5.57 -11.33
N ASN A 149 10.54 5.99 -10.09
CA ASN A 149 10.32 5.16 -8.90
C ASN A 149 8.83 4.92 -8.65
N ILE A 150 8.00 5.94 -8.89
CA ILE A 150 6.54 5.82 -8.79
C ILE A 150 6.05 4.77 -9.81
N LEU A 151 6.42 4.89 -11.09
CA LEU A 151 6.02 3.95 -12.13
C LEU A 151 6.45 2.51 -11.82
N VAL A 152 7.71 2.31 -11.40
CA VAL A 152 8.21 0.97 -11.03
C VAL A 152 7.38 0.37 -9.88
N THR A 153 7.07 1.16 -8.86
CA THR A 153 6.25 0.72 -7.72
C THR A 153 4.84 0.32 -8.16
N GLN A 154 4.21 1.13 -9.01
CA GLN A 154 2.86 0.86 -9.49
C GLN A 154 2.81 -0.34 -10.44
N ILE A 155 3.85 -0.56 -11.26
CA ILE A 155 4.02 -1.77 -12.06
C ILE A 155 4.18 -3.01 -11.18
N LEU A 156 4.94 -2.90 -10.08
CA LEU A 156 5.09 -3.98 -9.11
C LEU A 156 3.75 -4.30 -8.44
N PHE A 157 2.97 -3.29 -8.03
CA PHE A 157 1.62 -3.50 -7.48
C PHE A 157 0.70 -4.20 -8.48
N ALA A 158 0.65 -3.73 -9.73
CA ALA A 158 -0.14 -4.37 -10.78
C ALA A 158 0.31 -5.81 -11.02
N SER A 159 1.62 -6.06 -11.08
CA SER A 159 2.21 -7.38 -11.31
C SER A 159 1.93 -8.36 -10.16
N MET A 160 2.14 -7.95 -8.91
CA MET A 160 1.80 -8.76 -7.73
C MET A 160 0.31 -9.08 -7.68
N SER A 161 -0.55 -8.17 -8.14
CA SER A 161 -1.99 -8.38 -8.18
C SER A 161 -2.38 -9.41 -9.24
N LEU A 162 -1.86 -9.27 -10.46
CA LEU A 162 -2.09 -10.20 -11.57
C LEU A 162 -1.61 -11.61 -11.22
N LEU A 163 -0.38 -11.73 -10.71
CA LEU A 163 0.19 -12.99 -10.26
C LEU A 163 -0.53 -13.53 -9.02
N GLY A 164 -0.90 -12.64 -8.09
CA GLY A 164 -1.61 -12.96 -6.85
C GLY A 164 -2.96 -13.62 -7.10
N VAL A 165 -3.73 -13.10 -8.06
CA VAL A 165 -4.98 -13.75 -8.50
C VAL A 165 -4.75 -14.94 -9.43
N GLY A 166 -3.50 -15.30 -9.76
CA GLY A 166 -3.14 -16.53 -10.44
C GLY A 166 -3.17 -16.48 -11.96
N LEU A 167 -2.88 -15.33 -12.56
CA LEU A 167 -2.69 -15.20 -14.01
C LEU A 167 -1.68 -16.26 -14.52
N TYR A 168 -2.04 -16.95 -15.60
CA TYR A 168 -1.30 -18.04 -16.26
C TYR A 168 -1.06 -19.32 -15.44
N ILE A 169 -1.35 -19.32 -14.14
CA ILE A 169 -1.25 -20.53 -13.30
C ILE A 169 -2.62 -21.17 -13.11
N ARG A 170 -3.57 -20.40 -12.57
CA ARG A 170 -4.93 -20.85 -12.23
C ARG A 170 -6.00 -20.23 -13.12
N ARG A 171 -5.70 -19.08 -13.74
CA ARG A 171 -6.65 -18.27 -14.51
C ARG A 171 -6.02 -17.82 -15.82
N SER A 172 -6.80 -17.86 -16.89
CA SER A 172 -6.50 -17.20 -18.16
C SER A 172 -6.52 -15.67 -18.03
N PRO A 173 -6.00 -14.91 -19.03
CA PRO A 173 -6.10 -13.45 -19.03
C PRO A 173 -7.54 -12.93 -18.92
N SER A 174 -8.50 -13.55 -19.60
CA SER A 174 -9.91 -13.16 -19.55
C SER A 174 -10.53 -13.38 -18.17
N GLU A 175 -10.25 -14.53 -17.54
CA GLU A 175 -10.71 -14.81 -16.17
C GLU A 175 -10.06 -13.88 -15.15
N THR A 176 -8.78 -13.54 -15.35
CA THR A 176 -8.04 -12.59 -14.52
C THR A 176 -8.66 -11.20 -14.60
N GLN A 177 -8.96 -10.73 -15.82
CA GLN A 177 -9.63 -9.45 -16.06
C GLN A 177 -11.00 -9.39 -15.36
N LYS A 178 -11.81 -10.45 -15.47
CA LYS A 178 -13.11 -10.55 -14.78
C LYS A 178 -12.94 -10.58 -13.26
N ARG A 179 -11.98 -11.37 -12.74
CA ARG A 179 -11.70 -11.48 -11.29
C ARG A 179 -11.22 -10.17 -10.69
N LEU A 180 -10.42 -9.41 -11.42
CA LEU A 180 -9.96 -8.09 -11.01
C LEU A 180 -11.02 -7.01 -11.22
N GLY A 181 -12.10 -7.27 -11.96
CA GLY A 181 -13.12 -6.27 -12.27
C GLY A 181 -12.63 -5.19 -13.24
N LEU A 182 -11.73 -5.55 -14.16
CA LEU A 182 -11.17 -4.64 -15.17
C LEU A 182 -12.04 -4.65 -16.43
N VAL A 183 -13.21 -4.03 -16.37
CA VAL A 183 -14.16 -3.96 -17.50
C VAL A 183 -14.19 -2.56 -18.08
N ARG A 184 -14.62 -2.41 -19.34
CA ARG A 184 -14.84 -1.08 -19.93
C ARG A 184 -16.01 -0.40 -19.20
N PRO A 185 -15.81 0.78 -18.59
CA PRO A 185 -16.88 1.44 -17.86
C PRO A 185 -17.95 1.97 -18.82
N THR A 186 -19.20 1.97 -18.38
CA THR A 186 -20.30 2.57 -19.13
C THR A 186 -20.26 4.10 -18.99
N ARG A 187 -20.94 4.83 -19.89
CA ARG A 187 -21.05 6.30 -19.79
C ARG A 187 -21.66 6.74 -18.45
N TYR A 188 -22.64 5.99 -17.95
CA TYR A 188 -23.23 6.21 -16.63
C TYR A 188 -22.21 6.06 -15.50
N GLN A 189 -21.37 5.01 -15.55
CA GLN A 189 -20.31 4.80 -14.56
C GLN A 189 -19.23 5.90 -14.61
N LEU A 190 -18.91 6.42 -15.80
CA LEU A 190 -18.01 7.56 -15.94
C LEU A 190 -18.63 8.83 -15.34
N LEU A 191 -19.90 9.12 -15.63
CA LEU A 191 -20.60 10.27 -15.05
C LEU A 191 -20.66 10.19 -13.52
N MET A 192 -21.06 9.04 -12.97
CA MET A 192 -21.06 8.83 -11.52
C MET A 192 -19.64 8.90 -10.94
N GLY A 193 -18.64 8.42 -11.67
CA GLY A 193 -17.24 8.58 -11.32
C GLY A 193 -16.83 10.06 -11.23
N THR A 194 -17.22 10.89 -12.19
CA THR A 194 -16.96 12.34 -12.15
C THR A 194 -17.62 13.00 -10.94
N CYS A 195 -18.87 12.62 -10.61
CA CYS A 195 -19.51 13.09 -9.38
C CYS A 195 -18.72 12.70 -8.12
N TRP A 196 -18.23 11.45 -8.06
CA TRP A 196 -17.39 11.00 -6.95
C TRP A 196 -16.05 11.74 -6.87
N ILE A 197 -15.41 12.04 -8.00
CA ILE A 197 -14.19 12.85 -8.04
C ILE A 197 -14.43 14.20 -7.35
N ILE A 198 -15.53 14.89 -7.69
CA ILE A 198 -15.89 16.18 -7.08
C ILE A 198 -16.11 16.01 -5.56
N VAL A 199 -16.84 14.97 -5.15
CA VAL A 199 -17.08 14.68 -3.72
C VAL A 199 -15.77 14.45 -2.97
N LEU A 200 -14.83 13.67 -3.53
CA LEU A 200 -13.54 13.39 -2.89
C LEU A 200 -12.66 14.64 -2.80
N VAL A 201 -12.66 15.50 -3.82
CA VAL A 201 -11.95 16.79 -3.80
C VAL A 201 -12.52 17.71 -2.71
N ILE A 202 -13.85 17.83 -2.63
CA ILE A 202 -14.51 18.63 -1.59
C ILE A 202 -14.20 18.07 -0.19
N LEU A 203 -14.27 16.75 -0.02
CA LEU A 203 -13.93 16.09 1.23
C LEU A 203 -12.50 16.41 1.66
N GLN A 204 -11.53 16.32 0.74
CA GLN A 204 -10.13 16.65 1.01
C GLN A 204 -9.98 18.12 1.43
N PHE A 205 -10.65 19.04 0.74
CA PHE A 205 -10.60 20.46 1.05
C PHE A 205 -11.18 20.77 2.45
N ILE A 206 -12.35 20.22 2.78
CA ILE A 206 -12.98 20.42 4.09
C ILE A 206 -12.06 19.92 5.21
N VAL A 207 -11.47 18.74 5.05
CA VAL A 207 -10.59 18.20 6.10
C VAL A 207 -9.27 18.97 6.18
N GLY A 208 -8.72 19.42 5.05
CA GLY A 208 -7.56 20.31 5.03
C GLY A 208 -7.83 21.60 5.82
N LEU A 209 -8.99 22.22 5.62
CA LEU A 209 -9.40 23.41 6.38
C LEU A 209 -9.59 23.11 7.87
N MET A 210 -10.27 22.01 8.22
CA MET A 210 -10.43 21.60 9.61
C MET A 210 -9.09 21.36 10.29
N TRP A 211 -8.14 20.74 9.58
CA TRP A 211 -6.81 20.46 10.12
C TRP A 211 -6.01 21.74 10.34
N ALA A 212 -6.03 22.68 9.39
CA ALA A 212 -5.40 23.98 9.54
C ALA A 212 -5.95 24.79 10.72
N LEU A 213 -7.23 24.62 11.07
CA LEU A 213 -7.85 25.26 12.24
C LEU A 213 -7.51 24.56 13.56
N LEU A 214 -7.30 23.24 13.56
CA LEU A 214 -7.00 22.47 14.77
C LEU A 214 -5.50 22.49 15.12
N ASP A 215 -4.65 22.33 14.12
CA ASP A 215 -3.19 22.30 14.29
C ASP A 215 -2.50 22.78 13.00
N SER A 216 -2.42 24.10 12.84
CA SER A 216 -1.78 24.75 11.69
C SER A 216 -0.30 24.35 11.55
N SER A 217 0.39 24.08 12.67
CA SER A 217 1.82 23.74 12.65
C SER A 217 2.07 22.38 12.00
N GLN A 218 1.29 21.36 12.37
CA GLN A 218 1.39 20.04 11.75
C GLN A 218 0.81 20.01 10.33
N ALA A 219 -0.19 20.85 10.04
CA ALA A 219 -0.73 21.01 8.69
C ALA A 219 0.34 21.53 7.71
N GLU A 220 1.07 22.58 8.09
CA GLU A 220 2.14 23.14 7.27
C GLU A 220 3.34 22.18 7.15
N LEU A 221 3.69 21.45 8.21
CA LEU A 221 4.74 20.43 8.14
C LEU A 221 4.40 19.34 7.10
N LEU A 222 3.16 18.83 7.12
CA LEU A 222 2.72 17.82 6.18
C LEU A 222 2.65 18.36 4.74
N LYS A 223 2.23 19.62 4.56
CA LYS A 223 2.25 20.32 3.27
C LYS A 223 3.69 20.44 2.74
N GLY A 224 4.63 20.85 3.58
CA GLY A 224 6.06 20.95 3.24
C GLY A 224 6.67 19.61 2.84
N ILE A 225 6.42 18.53 3.60
CA ILE A 225 6.85 17.17 3.25
C ILE A 225 6.27 16.74 1.90
N SER A 226 4.98 16.98 1.67
CA SER A 226 4.31 16.61 0.42
C SER A 226 4.86 17.39 -0.77
N SER A 227 5.15 18.69 -0.58
CA SER A 227 5.77 19.55 -1.58
C SER A 227 7.18 19.09 -1.93
N GLU A 228 7.99 18.70 -0.95
CA GLU A 228 9.34 18.19 -1.19
C GLU A 228 9.31 16.84 -1.92
N LEU A 229 8.41 15.94 -1.53
CA LEU A 229 8.28 14.62 -2.15
C LEU A 229 7.76 14.66 -3.58
N LEU A 230 6.95 15.66 -3.91
CA LEU A 230 6.35 15.83 -5.24
C LEU A 230 6.99 17.00 -6.00
N GLY A 231 8.07 17.57 -5.47
CA GLY A 231 8.70 18.79 -5.98
C GLY A 231 9.34 18.63 -7.36
N ASP A 232 9.63 17.41 -7.80
CA ASP A 232 10.12 17.14 -9.16
C ASP A 232 8.97 17.11 -10.22
N MET A 233 7.71 17.30 -9.82
CA MET A 233 6.56 17.26 -10.72
C MET A 233 6.13 18.68 -11.13
N ASP A 234 6.74 19.20 -12.19
CA ASP A 234 6.56 20.59 -12.64
C ASP A 234 5.53 20.75 -13.77
N THR A 235 5.14 19.65 -14.42
CA THR A 235 4.29 19.70 -15.61
C THR A 235 2.94 19.01 -15.42
N ILE A 236 1.95 19.46 -16.19
CA ILE A 236 0.63 18.82 -16.25
C ILE A 236 0.74 17.34 -16.67
N ALA A 237 1.69 17.03 -17.58
CA ALA A 237 1.91 15.69 -18.07
C ALA A 237 2.47 14.75 -16.99
N GLU A 238 3.39 15.22 -16.15
CA GLU A 238 3.94 14.45 -15.03
C GLU A 238 2.88 14.15 -13.99
N TRP A 239 2.05 15.14 -13.64
CA TRP A 239 0.91 14.93 -12.73
C TRP A 239 -0.14 13.98 -13.30
N ALA A 240 -0.44 14.07 -14.61
CA ALA A 240 -1.32 13.12 -15.27
C ALA A 240 -0.76 11.69 -15.23
N LEU A 241 0.53 11.54 -15.50
CA LEU A 241 1.21 10.24 -15.46
C LEU A 241 1.23 9.66 -14.05
N LEU A 242 1.58 10.46 -13.04
CA LEU A 242 1.54 10.09 -11.63
C LEU A 242 0.14 9.62 -11.23
N ALA A 243 -0.89 10.42 -11.53
CA ALA A 243 -2.26 10.14 -11.14
C ALA A 243 -2.83 8.88 -11.80
N VAL A 244 -2.54 8.66 -13.08
CA VAL A 244 -2.94 7.44 -13.79
C VAL A 244 -2.17 6.23 -13.26
N ALA A 245 -0.86 6.35 -13.02
CA ALA A 245 -0.04 5.26 -12.52
C ALA A 245 -0.48 4.82 -11.11
N THR A 246 -0.62 5.76 -10.17
CA THR A 246 -1.02 5.46 -8.78
C THR A 246 -2.45 4.95 -8.72
N GLY A 247 -3.38 5.63 -9.39
CA GLY A 247 -4.76 5.18 -9.48
C GLY A 247 -4.91 3.81 -10.13
N THR A 248 -4.04 3.42 -11.07
CA THR A 248 -4.09 2.09 -11.70
C THR A 248 -3.48 1.01 -10.81
N GLY A 249 -2.24 1.19 -10.36
CA GLY A 249 -1.51 0.16 -9.60
C GLY A 249 -2.17 -0.14 -8.26
N GLU A 250 -2.58 0.90 -7.53
CA GLU A 250 -3.21 0.74 -6.22
C GLU A 250 -4.61 0.15 -6.33
N GLU A 251 -5.45 0.61 -7.25
CA GLU A 251 -6.81 0.06 -7.37
C GLU A 251 -6.81 -1.38 -7.88
N ILE A 252 -5.88 -1.76 -8.75
CA ILE A 252 -5.71 -3.17 -9.16
C ILE A 252 -5.34 -4.04 -7.94
N LEU A 253 -4.47 -3.57 -7.06
CA LEU A 253 -4.06 -4.28 -5.85
C LEU A 253 -5.16 -4.32 -4.80
N PHE A 254 -5.56 -3.16 -4.31
CA PHE A 254 -6.50 -3.06 -3.21
C PHE A 254 -7.91 -3.46 -3.65
N ARG A 255 -8.45 -2.90 -4.73
CA ARG A 255 -9.88 -3.08 -5.10
C ARG A 255 -10.07 -4.32 -5.98
N GLY A 256 -9.10 -4.60 -6.84
CA GLY A 256 -9.10 -5.77 -7.72
C GLY A 256 -8.73 -7.06 -6.99
N ALA A 257 -7.55 -7.13 -6.39
CA ALA A 257 -7.01 -8.38 -5.84
C ALA A 257 -7.46 -8.64 -4.38
N LEU A 258 -7.24 -7.66 -3.49
CA LEU A 258 -7.42 -7.82 -2.04
C LEU A 258 -8.88 -7.73 -1.60
N GLN A 259 -9.62 -6.71 -2.05
CA GLN A 259 -10.99 -6.44 -1.60
C GLN A 259 -11.96 -7.62 -1.79
N PRO A 260 -11.96 -8.36 -2.92
CA PRO A 260 -12.86 -9.51 -3.06
C PRO A 260 -12.48 -10.67 -2.13
N SER A 261 -11.25 -10.69 -1.61
CA SER A 261 -10.75 -11.74 -0.71
C SER A 261 -10.86 -11.35 0.76
N PHE A 262 -10.79 -10.05 1.08
CA PHE A 262 -10.72 -9.53 2.46
C PHE A 262 -11.82 -8.53 2.82
N GLY A 263 -12.71 -8.20 1.89
CA GLY A 263 -13.80 -7.25 2.12
C GLY A 263 -13.34 -5.79 2.11
N ILE A 264 -14.32 -4.88 2.16
CA ILE A 264 -14.09 -3.43 2.04
C ILE A 264 -13.31 -2.91 3.25
N LEU A 265 -13.81 -3.14 4.47
CA LEU A 265 -13.26 -2.53 5.68
C LEU A 265 -11.76 -2.86 5.88
N PHE A 266 -11.40 -4.14 5.83
CA PHE A 266 -10.01 -4.56 6.01
C PHE A 266 -9.10 -4.01 4.91
N THR A 267 -9.55 -4.02 3.67
CA THR A 267 -8.77 -3.49 2.55
C THR A 267 -8.58 -1.97 2.65
N SER A 268 -9.60 -1.23 3.10
CA SER A 268 -9.50 0.21 3.32
C SER A 268 -8.55 0.55 4.48
N LEU A 269 -8.51 -0.27 5.54
CA LEU A 269 -7.52 -0.13 6.61
C LEU A 269 -6.09 -0.36 6.09
N LEU A 270 -5.87 -1.40 5.29
CA LEU A 270 -4.56 -1.64 4.66
C LEU A 270 -4.17 -0.50 3.72
N PHE A 271 -5.11 0.01 2.94
CA PHE A 271 -4.89 1.14 2.06
C PHE A 271 -4.45 2.39 2.84
N ALA A 272 -5.17 2.73 3.92
CA ALA A 272 -4.79 3.83 4.79
C ALA A 272 -3.41 3.62 5.44
N ALA A 273 -3.12 2.40 5.89
CA ALA A 273 -1.85 2.09 6.50
C ALA A 273 -0.66 2.18 5.54
N ALA A 274 -0.85 1.89 4.26
CA ALA A 274 0.16 2.14 3.23
C ALA A 274 0.50 3.64 3.08
N HIS A 275 -0.35 4.53 3.60
CA HIS A 275 -0.19 5.99 3.54
C HIS A 275 0.16 6.62 4.90
N ILE A 276 0.32 5.82 5.97
CA ILE A 276 0.79 6.28 7.30
C ILE A 276 2.27 6.66 7.29
N GLN A 277 2.96 6.55 6.15
CA GLN A 277 4.36 6.93 6.00
C GLN A 277 4.67 8.40 6.35
N TYR A 278 3.68 9.22 6.72
CA TYR A 278 3.82 10.58 7.26
C TYR A 278 3.21 10.73 8.67
N GLY A 279 3.09 9.64 9.43
CA GLY A 279 2.47 9.64 10.76
C GLY A 279 0.98 9.29 10.76
N ILE A 280 0.44 9.09 11.97
CA ILE A 280 -1.00 8.88 12.20
C ILE A 280 -1.63 10.26 12.40
N THR A 281 -2.20 10.81 11.34
CA THR A 281 -2.82 12.14 11.33
C THR A 281 -4.27 12.04 10.86
N PRO A 282 -5.10 13.08 10.99
CA PRO A 282 -6.42 13.11 10.36
C PRO A 282 -6.36 12.92 8.84
N ALA A 283 -5.25 13.25 8.18
CA ALA A 283 -5.06 12.90 6.77
C ALA A 283 -5.10 11.39 6.55
N THR A 284 -4.51 10.57 7.44
CA THR A 284 -4.63 9.10 7.39
C THR A 284 -6.09 8.65 7.53
N PHE A 285 -6.84 9.27 8.43
CA PHE A 285 -8.27 8.96 8.59
C PHE A 285 -9.06 9.30 7.32
N VAL A 286 -8.74 10.41 6.65
CA VAL A 286 -9.32 10.74 5.34
C VAL A 286 -8.95 9.70 4.29
N VAL A 287 -7.70 9.28 4.21
CA VAL A 287 -7.29 8.19 3.29
C VAL A 287 -8.07 6.91 3.57
N PHE A 288 -8.36 6.60 4.84
CA PHE A 288 -9.23 5.48 5.20
C PHE A 288 -10.66 5.67 4.67
N VAL A 289 -11.26 6.86 4.84
CA VAL A 289 -12.60 7.18 4.32
C VAL A 289 -12.64 7.14 2.79
N ILE A 290 -11.66 7.75 2.11
CA ILE A 290 -11.47 7.63 0.66
C ILE A 290 -11.38 6.15 0.28
N GLY A 291 -10.64 5.37 1.08
CA GLY A 291 -10.50 3.95 0.88
C GLY A 291 -11.83 3.21 0.90
N LEU A 292 -12.69 3.50 1.88
CA LEU A 292 -14.07 2.98 1.97
C LEU A 292 -14.91 3.39 0.76
N ILE A 293 -14.85 4.66 0.34
CA ILE A 293 -15.60 5.17 -0.82
C ILE A 293 -15.19 4.44 -2.09
N LEU A 294 -13.89 4.36 -2.38
CA LEU A 294 -13.36 3.61 -3.54
C LEU A 294 -13.77 2.13 -3.46
N GLY A 295 -13.75 1.53 -2.27
CA GLY A 295 -14.23 0.15 -2.08
C GLY A 295 -15.72 -0.01 -2.37
N MET A 296 -16.56 0.95 -2.00
CA MET A 296 -17.98 0.97 -2.33
C MET A 296 -18.22 1.16 -3.83
N ILE A 297 -17.48 2.07 -4.49
CA ILE A 297 -17.52 2.28 -5.94
C ILE A 297 -17.16 0.98 -6.66
N ARG A 298 -16.11 0.28 -6.22
CA ARG A 298 -15.75 -1.04 -6.75
C ARG A 298 -16.88 -2.05 -6.60
N ARG A 299 -17.54 -2.10 -5.45
CA ARG A 299 -18.63 -3.05 -5.19
C ARG A 299 -19.84 -2.77 -6.06
N GLN A 300 -20.19 -1.50 -6.25
CA GLN A 300 -21.36 -1.08 -7.03
C GLN A 300 -21.12 -1.15 -8.54
N TYR A 301 -19.90 -0.87 -8.99
CA TYR A 301 -19.53 -0.82 -10.40
C TYR A 301 -18.42 -1.82 -10.70
N ASN A 302 -17.16 -1.38 -10.73
CA ASN A 302 -16.01 -2.19 -11.09
C ASN A 302 -14.70 -1.47 -10.73
N THR A 303 -13.56 -2.16 -10.90
CA THR A 303 -12.23 -1.60 -10.55
C THR A 303 -11.85 -0.50 -11.51
N THR A 304 -12.19 -0.61 -12.79
CA THR A 304 -11.89 0.45 -13.77
C THR A 304 -12.56 1.78 -13.42
N THR A 305 -13.80 1.77 -12.92
CA THR A 305 -14.46 2.98 -12.40
C THR A 305 -13.73 3.53 -11.17
N SER A 306 -13.22 2.66 -10.29
CA SER A 306 -12.46 3.09 -9.11
C SER A 306 -11.10 3.68 -9.52
N ILE A 307 -10.41 3.10 -10.51
CA ILE A 307 -9.21 3.65 -11.15
C ILE A 307 -9.50 5.05 -11.68
N TYR A 308 -10.58 5.20 -12.46
CA TYR A 308 -10.95 6.50 -13.02
C TYR A 308 -11.17 7.56 -11.92
N VAL A 309 -11.90 7.21 -10.86
CA VAL A 309 -12.15 8.13 -9.73
C VAL A 309 -10.85 8.48 -9.00
N HIS A 310 -10.03 7.48 -8.68
CA HIS A 310 -8.79 7.70 -7.96
C HIS A 310 -7.79 8.52 -8.78
N SER A 311 -7.58 8.17 -10.05
CA SER A 311 -6.74 8.97 -10.96
C SER A 311 -7.26 10.38 -11.15
N GLY A 312 -8.58 10.57 -11.34
CA GLY A 312 -9.15 11.89 -11.51
C GLY A 312 -9.02 12.77 -10.26
N TYR A 313 -9.24 12.19 -9.08
CA TYR A 313 -9.03 12.84 -7.79
C TYR A 313 -7.57 13.28 -7.61
N ASN A 314 -6.61 12.37 -7.80
CA ASN A 314 -5.18 12.68 -7.68
C ASN A 314 -4.74 13.75 -8.68
N PHE A 315 -5.23 13.68 -9.92
CA PHE A 315 -4.89 14.65 -10.96
C PHE A 315 -5.37 16.07 -10.60
N ILE A 316 -6.62 16.21 -10.14
CA ILE A 316 -7.16 17.53 -9.74
C ILE A 316 -6.38 18.12 -8.56
N LEU A 317 -6.05 17.31 -7.56
CA LEU A 317 -5.21 17.78 -6.44
C LEU A 317 -3.82 18.21 -6.92
N GLY A 318 -3.23 17.47 -7.86
CA GLY A 318 -1.99 17.86 -8.52
C GLY A 318 -2.08 19.20 -9.25
N MET A 319 -3.18 19.46 -9.96
CA MET A 319 -3.41 20.75 -10.63
C MET A 319 -3.51 21.90 -9.63
N PHE A 320 -4.14 21.70 -8.46
CA PHE A 320 -4.14 22.71 -7.39
C PHE A 320 -2.75 22.94 -6.81
N SER A 321 -1.94 21.89 -6.69
CA SER A 321 -0.54 22.01 -6.28
C SER A 321 0.27 22.87 -7.26
N LEU A 322 0.19 22.57 -8.56
CA LEU A 322 0.87 23.36 -9.60
C LEU A 322 0.42 24.83 -9.61
N LEU A 323 -0.89 25.07 -9.51
CA LEU A 323 -1.44 26.42 -9.47
C LEU A 323 -0.94 27.20 -8.25
N THR A 324 -0.86 26.55 -7.09
CA THR A 324 -0.37 27.17 -5.86
C THR A 324 1.09 27.60 -6.00
N LEU A 325 1.95 26.71 -6.54
CA LEU A 325 3.36 27.02 -6.80
C LEU A 325 3.53 28.21 -7.75
N GLN A 326 2.75 28.26 -8.84
CA GLN A 326 2.79 29.36 -9.79
C GLN A 326 2.33 30.69 -9.17
N LEU A 327 1.30 30.67 -8.32
CA LEU A 327 0.83 31.86 -7.62
C LEU A 327 1.87 32.36 -6.61
N GLU A 328 2.52 31.47 -5.86
CA GLU A 328 3.58 31.83 -4.92
C GLU A 328 4.78 32.48 -5.64
N GLN A 329 5.16 31.98 -6.82
CA GLN A 329 6.22 32.58 -7.65
C GLN A 329 5.87 33.96 -8.25
N MET A 330 4.58 34.25 -8.44
CA MET A 330 4.14 35.55 -8.98
C MET A 330 4.00 36.64 -7.90
N ILE A 331 3.79 36.23 -6.64
CA ILE A 331 3.51 37.13 -5.52
C ILE A 331 4.78 37.37 -4.66
N GLY A 332 5.73 36.44 -4.68
CA GLY A 332 7.06 36.58 -4.05
C GLY A 332 8.06 37.33 -4.91
#